data_AF-A0A2L0A8E7-F1
#
_entry.id   AF-A0A2L0A8E7-F1
#
_cell.length_a   1.000
_cell.length_b   1.000
_cell.length_c   1.000
_cell.angle_alpha   90.00
_cell.angle_beta   90.00
_cell.angle_gamma   90.00
#
_symmetry.space_group_name_H-M   'P 1'
#
loop_
_entity.id
_entity.type
_entity.pdbx_description
1 polymer ?
#
loop_
_entity_poly.entity_id
_entity_poly.type
_entity_poly.pdbx_seq_one_letter_code
_entity_poly.pdbx_strand_id
1 'polypeptide(L)'
;MRSDGVWSDVRIRNASSRGMMVETADPPERGAYIEIRRGALTVIGRVAWSRGRRFGFRSQDKIDVDALMAHASQNPKAAARQDESHERRKDPSRLGETLKGEARSRQIASALQYVVFGVAAIIAAIIAATMVGEVLSRPFQSISNALGH
;
A
#
# COMPACT_ATOMS: atom_id res chain seq x y z
N MET A 1 -15.07 9.98 -2.19
CA MET A 1 -13.80 10.65 -1.83
C MET A 1 -14.13 12.01 -1.26
N ARG A 2 -13.49 12.43 -0.18
CA ARG A 2 -13.59 13.78 0.35
C ARG A 2 -12.30 14.54 0.08
N SER A 3 -12.42 15.70 -0.55
CA SER A 3 -11.36 16.70 -0.74
C SER A 3 -11.95 18.08 -0.44
N ASP A 4 -11.21 18.92 0.28
CA ASP A 4 -11.66 20.28 0.66
C ASP A 4 -13.04 20.33 1.31
N GLY A 5 -13.38 19.29 2.08
CA GLY A 5 -14.65 19.16 2.78
C GLY A 5 -15.81 18.62 1.93
N VAL A 6 -15.67 18.53 0.61
CA VAL A 6 -16.71 18.08 -0.34
C VAL A 6 -16.56 16.61 -0.67
N TRP A 7 -17.68 15.87 -0.70
CA TRP A 7 -17.73 14.48 -1.14
C TRP A 7 -17.97 14.38 -2.64
N SER A 8 -17.19 13.54 -3.32
CA SER A 8 -17.34 13.21 -4.73
C SER A 8 -17.11 11.72 -4.99
N ASP A 9 -17.81 11.17 -5.98
CA ASP A 9 -17.58 9.80 -6.43
C ASP A 9 -16.29 9.69 -7.25
N VAL A 10 -15.58 8.58 -7.07
CA VAL A 10 -14.31 8.30 -7.75
C VAL A 10 -14.20 6.82 -8.11
N ARG A 11 -13.34 6.50 -9.07
CA ARG A 11 -13.04 5.12 -9.46
C ARG A 11 -11.67 4.70 -8.96
N ILE A 12 -11.63 3.66 -8.14
CA ILE A 12 -10.36 3.03 -7.74
C ILE A 12 -9.88 2.16 -8.89
N ARG A 13 -8.66 2.40 -9.38
CA ARG A 13 -8.06 1.69 -10.52
C ARG A 13 -7.17 0.53 -10.08
N ASN A 14 -6.40 0.74 -9.02
CA ASN A 14 -5.63 -0.30 -8.35
C ASN A 14 -5.49 0.06 -6.88
N ALA A 15 -5.22 -0.94 -6.02
CA ALA A 15 -4.97 -0.74 -4.61
C ALA A 15 -3.84 -1.65 -4.13
N SER A 16 -3.14 -1.18 -3.11
CA SER A 16 -2.08 -1.88 -2.42
C SER A 16 -2.20 -1.59 -0.92
N SER A 17 -1.43 -2.28 -0.09
CA SER A 17 -1.44 -2.07 1.36
C SER A 17 -1.00 -0.66 1.80
N ARG A 18 -0.39 0.15 0.94
CA ARG A 18 0.13 1.50 1.28
C ARG A 18 -0.45 2.65 0.44
N GLY A 19 -1.38 2.37 -0.44
CA GLY A 19 -1.96 3.38 -1.31
C GLY A 19 -2.71 2.79 -2.49
N MET A 20 -3.33 3.68 -3.26
CA MET A 20 -4.13 3.31 -4.43
C MET A 20 -4.07 4.38 -5.51
N MET A 21 -4.30 3.94 -6.74
CA MET A 21 -4.53 4.82 -7.88
C MET A 21 -6.03 5.04 -8.03
N VAL A 22 -6.41 6.30 -8.18
CA VAL A 22 -7.80 6.74 -8.28
C VAL A 22 -7.97 7.58 -9.53
N GLU A 23 -9.12 7.44 -10.18
CA GLU A 23 -9.55 8.21 -11.33
C GLU A 23 -10.79 9.05 -10.97
N THR A 24 -10.76 10.33 -11.29
CA THR A 24 -11.82 11.31 -11.02
C THR A 24 -11.87 12.37 -12.12
N ALA A 25 -12.96 13.13 -12.21
CA ALA A 25 -13.05 14.26 -13.13
C ALA A 25 -12.10 15.41 -12.70
N ASP A 26 -12.04 15.66 -11.40
CA ASP A 26 -11.25 16.74 -10.79
C ASP A 26 -10.28 16.14 -9.75
N PRO A 27 -9.02 15.86 -10.12
CA PRO A 27 -8.06 15.22 -9.23
C PRO A 27 -7.41 16.24 -8.29
N PRO A 28 -7.31 15.94 -6.98
CA PRO A 28 -6.68 16.83 -6.03
C PRO A 28 -5.19 17.05 -6.33
N GLU A 29 -4.67 18.19 -5.88
CA GLU A 29 -3.27 18.54 -6.06
C GLU A 29 -2.33 17.59 -5.31
N ARG A 30 -1.07 17.50 -5.79
CA ARG A 30 -0.03 16.75 -5.10
C ARG A 30 0.16 17.31 -3.70
N GLY A 31 0.11 16.42 -2.71
CA GLY A 31 0.25 16.78 -1.32
C GLY A 31 -1.05 17.09 -0.59
N ALA A 32 -2.20 17.14 -1.28
CA ALA A 32 -3.50 17.29 -0.65
C ALA A 32 -3.82 16.08 0.23
N TYR A 33 -4.51 16.32 1.34
CA TYR A 33 -5.07 15.28 2.20
C TYR A 33 -6.48 14.95 1.75
N ILE A 34 -6.75 13.65 1.59
CA ILE A 34 -8.05 13.17 1.15
C ILE A 34 -8.50 11.97 1.97
N GLU A 35 -9.81 11.79 1.99
CA GLU A 35 -10.47 10.66 2.61
C GLU A 35 -11.20 9.85 1.53
N ILE A 36 -11.01 8.54 1.50
CA ILE A 36 -11.78 7.63 0.63
C ILE A 36 -12.60 6.70 1.50
N ARG A 37 -13.91 6.70 1.26
CA ARG A 37 -14.86 5.79 1.89
C ARG A 37 -15.41 4.82 0.85
N ARG A 38 -15.56 3.56 1.26
CA ARG A 38 -16.23 2.51 0.49
C ARG A 38 -16.83 1.49 1.46
N GLY A 39 -18.15 1.51 1.63
CA GLY A 39 -18.81 0.70 2.65
C GLY A 39 -18.27 1.05 4.05
N ALA A 40 -17.82 0.05 4.81
CA ALA A 40 -17.23 0.28 6.13
C ALA A 40 -15.76 0.74 6.07
N LEU A 41 -15.10 0.63 4.92
CA LEU A 41 -13.69 1.00 4.78
C LEU A 41 -13.54 2.52 4.64
N THR A 42 -12.76 3.11 5.53
CA THR A 42 -12.32 4.52 5.46
C THR A 42 -10.80 4.57 5.40
N VAL A 43 -10.26 5.24 4.39
CA VAL A 43 -8.81 5.40 4.20
C VAL A 43 -8.48 6.89 4.09
N ILE A 44 -7.59 7.35 4.96
CA ILE A 44 -7.06 8.72 4.94
C ILE A 44 -5.64 8.67 4.38
N GLY A 45 -5.29 9.66 3.57
CA GLY A 45 -3.93 9.74 3.05
C GLY A 45 -3.62 11.02 2.30
N ARG A 46 -2.42 11.04 1.71
CA ARG A 46 -1.88 12.20 1.01
C ARG A 46 -1.63 11.88 -0.46
N VAL A 47 -2.00 12.79 -1.37
CA VAL A 47 -1.74 12.63 -2.80
C VAL A 47 -0.23 12.65 -3.06
N ALA A 48 0.30 11.56 -3.60
CA ALA A 48 1.72 11.40 -3.91
C ALA A 48 2.07 11.95 -5.30
N TRP A 49 1.14 11.82 -6.25
CA TRP A 49 1.25 12.36 -7.61
C TRP A 49 -0.15 12.54 -8.21
N SER A 50 -0.30 13.50 -9.14
CA SER A 50 -1.52 13.73 -9.92
C SER A 50 -1.14 13.94 -11.39
N ARG A 51 -1.87 13.32 -12.32
CA ARG A 51 -1.64 13.39 -13.77
C ARG A 51 -2.93 13.15 -14.56
N GLY A 52 -3.38 14.16 -15.31
CA GLY A 52 -4.59 14.07 -16.11
C GLY A 52 -5.80 13.89 -15.19
N ARG A 53 -6.55 12.81 -15.36
CA ARG A 53 -7.72 12.44 -14.51
C ARG A 53 -7.39 11.44 -13.40
N ARG A 54 -6.10 11.15 -13.20
CA ARG A 54 -5.64 10.10 -12.29
C ARG A 54 -4.69 10.68 -11.26
N PHE A 55 -4.76 10.16 -10.06
CA PHE A 55 -3.80 10.47 -9.01
C PHE A 55 -3.50 9.21 -8.20
N GLY A 56 -2.31 9.17 -7.62
CA GLY A 56 -1.94 8.17 -6.65
C GLY A 56 -1.90 8.81 -5.28
N PHE A 57 -2.52 8.18 -4.29
CA PHE A 57 -2.39 8.62 -2.91
C PHE A 57 -1.77 7.54 -2.04
N ARG A 58 -0.99 7.99 -1.07
CA ARG A 58 -0.36 7.17 -0.04
C ARG A 58 -1.22 7.21 1.21
N SER A 59 -1.65 6.05 1.68
CA SER A 59 -2.45 5.95 2.90
C SER A 59 -1.58 6.22 4.13
N GLN A 60 -2.21 6.77 5.16
CA GLN A 60 -1.61 6.91 6.49
C GLN A 60 -1.47 5.55 7.16
N ASP A 61 -2.54 4.74 7.10
CA ASP A 61 -2.60 3.39 7.64
C ASP A 61 -2.53 2.32 6.54
N LYS A 62 -2.28 1.07 6.94
CA LYS A 62 -2.34 -0.06 6.00
C LYS A 62 -3.77 -0.24 5.50
N ILE A 63 -3.91 -0.39 4.18
CA ILE A 63 -5.18 -0.72 3.55
C ILE A 63 -5.37 -2.23 3.58
N ASP A 64 -6.52 -2.68 4.08
CA ASP A 64 -7.01 -4.04 3.88
C ASP A 64 -7.56 -4.17 2.45
N VAL A 65 -6.73 -4.72 1.57
CA VAL A 65 -7.07 -4.85 0.14
C VAL A 65 -8.17 -5.89 -0.06
N ASP A 66 -8.22 -6.93 0.77
CA ASP A 66 -9.24 -7.99 0.65
C ASP A 66 -10.61 -7.45 1.04
N ALA A 67 -10.69 -6.70 2.15
CA ALA A 67 -11.90 -5.99 2.53
C ALA A 67 -12.34 -4.98 1.44
N LEU A 68 -11.40 -4.23 0.86
CA LEU A 68 -11.69 -3.31 -0.24
C LEU A 68 -12.31 -4.02 -1.45
N MET A 69 -11.84 -5.22 -1.79
CA MET A 69 -12.35 -6.02 -2.90
C MET A 69 -13.68 -6.70 -2.58
N ALA A 70 -13.89 -7.17 -1.35
CA ALA A 70 -15.16 -7.74 -0.91
C ALA A 70 -16.32 -6.74 -1.03
N HIS A 71 -16.08 -5.47 -0.69
CA HIS A 71 -17.04 -4.39 -0.87
C HIS A 71 -17.23 -3.95 -2.33
N ALA A 72 -16.42 -4.44 -3.28
CA ALA A 72 -16.64 -4.20 -4.70
C ALA A 72 -17.83 -4.96 -5.27
N SER A 73 -18.13 -6.11 -4.68
CA SER A 73 -19.19 -7.00 -5.13
C SER A 73 -20.56 -6.66 -4.53
N GLN A 74 -20.60 -5.76 -3.54
CA GLN A 74 -21.84 -5.33 -2.89
C GLN A 74 -22.51 -4.21 -3.70
N ASN A 75 -23.81 -4.35 -3.96
CA ASN A 75 -24.58 -3.53 -4.89
C ASN A 75 -24.55 -2.03 -4.49
N PRO A 76 -24.02 -1.11 -5.34
CA PRO A 76 -23.79 0.31 -4.98
C PRO A 76 -25.03 1.08 -4.52
N LYS A 77 -26.22 0.68 -4.98
CA LYS A 77 -27.50 1.35 -4.70
C LYS A 77 -27.95 1.25 -3.24
N ALA A 78 -27.48 0.27 -2.48
CA ALA A 78 -27.88 0.10 -1.08
C ALA A 78 -27.09 1.01 -0.12
N ALA A 79 -25.81 1.28 -0.42
CA ALA A 79 -24.93 2.07 0.46
C ALA A 79 -25.16 3.59 0.36
N ALA A 80 -25.48 4.10 -0.84
CA ALA A 80 -25.71 5.53 -1.05
C ALA A 80 -26.88 6.11 -0.22
N ARG A 81 -27.88 5.29 0.14
CA ARG A 81 -29.01 5.72 0.99
C ARG A 81 -28.65 5.91 2.46
N GLN A 82 -27.54 5.31 2.93
CA GLN A 82 -27.12 5.43 4.33
C GLN A 82 -26.25 6.67 4.57
N ASP A 83 -25.43 7.08 3.59
CA ASP A 83 -24.51 8.21 3.76
C ASP A 83 -25.21 9.57 3.84
N GLU A 84 -26.33 9.78 3.12
CA GLU A 84 -27.10 11.04 3.19
C GLU A 84 -27.74 11.28 4.56
N SER A 85 -27.93 10.22 5.36
CA SER A 85 -28.55 10.31 6.69
C SER A 85 -27.59 10.75 7.80
N HIS A 86 -26.29 10.85 7.52
CA HIS A 86 -25.25 11.10 8.53
C HIS A 86 -24.68 12.53 8.56
N GLU A 87 -25.26 13.46 7.80
CA GLU A 87 -24.83 14.88 7.80
C GLU A 87 -25.45 15.72 8.94
N ARG A 88 -25.99 15.10 9.99
CA ARG A 88 -26.49 15.84 11.17
C ARG A 88 -25.70 15.52 12.43
N ARG A 89 -24.87 16.51 12.79
CA ARG A 89 -24.39 16.86 14.13
C ARG A 89 -23.07 16.20 14.58
N LYS A 90 -22.11 17.07 14.93
CA LYS A 90 -20.97 16.81 15.81
C LYS A 90 -21.38 15.92 16.97
N ASP A 91 -20.73 14.76 17.12
CA ASP A 91 -20.73 14.03 18.37
C ASP A 91 -19.35 13.36 18.58
N PRO A 92 -18.51 13.89 19.49
CA PRO A 92 -17.18 13.32 19.76
C PRO A 92 -17.22 12.08 20.67
N SER A 93 -18.39 11.49 20.92
CA SER A 93 -18.57 10.45 21.95
C SER A 93 -18.53 8.99 21.47
N ARG A 94 -18.33 8.69 20.17
CA ARG A 94 -18.22 7.31 19.68
C ARG A 94 -16.78 6.79 19.52
N LEU A 95 -15.87 7.23 20.39
CA LEU A 95 -14.48 6.75 20.43
C LEU A 95 -14.30 5.39 21.15
N GLY A 96 -15.38 4.75 21.63
CA GLY A 96 -15.27 3.66 22.61
C GLY A 96 -15.83 2.27 22.25
N GLU A 97 -16.67 2.07 21.23
CA GLU A 97 -17.59 0.92 21.27
C GLU A 97 -17.86 0.15 19.97
N THR A 98 -16.85 -0.04 19.12
CA THR A 98 -16.89 -1.05 18.04
C THR A 98 -15.64 -1.92 17.92
N LEU A 99 -14.79 -1.94 18.96
CA LEU A 99 -13.58 -2.79 19.04
C LEU A 99 -13.87 -4.24 19.52
N LYS A 100 -15.01 -4.82 19.16
CA LYS A 100 -15.30 -6.25 19.42
C LYS A 100 -16.01 -6.85 18.21
N GLY A 101 -15.25 -7.45 17.30
CA GLY A 101 -15.85 -8.17 16.18
C GLY A 101 -14.91 -9.03 15.33
N GLU A 102 -13.76 -8.53 14.88
CA GLU A 102 -13.11 -9.16 13.72
C GLU A 102 -11.59 -9.34 13.86
N ALA A 103 -11.12 -9.64 15.08
CA ALA A 103 -9.70 -9.82 15.40
C ALA A 103 -9.16 -11.25 15.12
N ARG A 104 -9.78 -12.08 14.28
CA ARG A 104 -9.35 -13.50 14.09
C ARG A 104 -8.70 -13.85 12.75
N SER A 105 -8.75 -12.98 11.73
CA SER A 105 -8.07 -13.21 10.44
C SER A 105 -6.72 -12.48 10.34
N ARG A 106 -5.98 -12.39 11.45
CA ARG A 106 -4.81 -11.49 11.58
C ARG A 106 -3.43 -12.14 11.45
N GLN A 107 -3.29 -13.46 11.21
CA GLN A 107 -1.96 -14.08 11.39
C GLN A 107 -1.37 -14.88 10.23
N ILE A 108 -2.03 -15.04 9.08
CA ILE A 108 -1.49 -15.93 8.02
C ILE A 108 -1.19 -15.22 6.69
N ALA A 109 -1.64 -13.98 6.46
CA ALA A 109 -1.55 -13.37 5.11
C ALA A 109 -0.38 -12.38 4.89
N SER A 110 0.51 -12.15 5.86
CA SER A 110 1.56 -11.12 5.72
C SER A 110 2.98 -11.63 5.46
N ALA A 111 3.17 -12.94 5.25
CA ALA A 111 4.51 -13.52 5.10
C ALA A 111 5.11 -13.46 3.68
N LEU A 112 4.41 -12.94 2.66
CA LEU A 112 4.95 -12.90 1.28
C LEU A 112 5.71 -11.61 0.92
N GLN A 113 5.62 -10.54 1.73
CA GLN A 113 6.08 -9.22 1.28
C GLN A 113 7.61 -9.01 1.36
N TYR A 114 8.37 -9.90 2.01
CA TYR A 114 9.82 -9.76 2.15
C TYR A 114 10.65 -10.74 1.29
N VAL A 115 10.01 -11.67 0.58
CA VAL A 115 10.73 -12.67 -0.23
C VAL A 115 11.49 -11.99 -1.38
N VAL A 116 10.94 -10.96 -2.01
CA VAL A 116 11.57 -10.29 -3.16
C VAL A 116 12.86 -9.57 -2.78
N PHE A 117 12.86 -8.84 -1.65
CA PHE A 117 14.07 -8.14 -1.19
C PHE A 117 15.13 -9.10 -0.65
N GLY A 118 14.72 -10.18 0.01
CA GLY A 118 15.63 -11.23 0.46
C GLY A 118 16.32 -11.96 -0.71
N VAL A 119 15.55 -12.35 -1.73
CA VAL A 119 16.08 -12.99 -2.93
C VAL A 119 17.03 -12.06 -3.69
N ALA A 120 16.68 -10.78 -3.85
CA ALA A 120 17.56 -9.81 -4.49
C ALA A 120 18.88 -9.60 -3.73
N ALA A 121 18.84 -9.57 -2.40
CA ALA A 121 20.05 -9.44 -1.57
C ALA A 121 20.96 -10.68 -1.68
N ILE A 122 20.38 -11.89 -1.70
CA ILE A 122 21.13 -13.14 -1.88
C ILE A 122 21.80 -13.17 -3.25
N ILE A 123 21.09 -12.80 -4.31
CA ILE A 123 21.66 -12.74 -5.68
C ILE A 123 22.84 -11.75 -5.71
N ALA A 124 22.68 -10.55 -5.14
CA ALA A 124 23.75 -9.55 -5.09
C ALA A 124 24.98 -10.05 -4.31
N ALA A 125 24.78 -10.76 -3.18
CA ALA A 125 25.85 -11.33 -2.39
C ALA A 125 26.62 -12.44 -3.13
N ILE A 126 25.92 -13.31 -3.87
CA ILE A 126 26.55 -14.35 -4.70
C ILE A 126 27.42 -13.71 -5.78
N ILE A 127 26.92 -12.69 -6.47
CA ILE A 127 27.67 -11.98 -7.52
C ILE A 127 28.93 -11.32 -6.93
N ALA A 128 28.82 -10.68 -5.76
CA ALA A 128 29.98 -10.07 -5.11
C ALA A 128 31.03 -11.11 -4.71
N ALA A 129 30.60 -12.27 -4.20
CA ALA A 129 31.49 -13.35 -3.79
C ALA A 129 32.26 -13.96 -4.98
N THR A 130 31.60 -14.17 -6.13
CA THR A 130 32.28 -14.69 -7.33
C THR A 130 33.31 -13.71 -7.87
N MET A 131 33.00 -12.41 -7.89
CA MET A 131 33.96 -11.38 -8.31
C MET A 131 35.20 -11.33 -7.40
N VAL A 132 35.01 -11.41 -6.08
CA VAL A 132 36.13 -11.40 -5.13
C VAL A 132 36.98 -12.67 -5.27
N GLY A 133 36.36 -13.84 -5.47
CA GLY A 133 37.07 -15.09 -5.70
C GLY A 133 37.93 -15.07 -6.97
N GLU A 134 37.43 -14.50 -8.07
CA GLU A 134 38.20 -14.35 -9.30
C GLU A 134 39.37 -13.36 -9.16
N VAL A 135 39.20 -12.29 -8.38
CA VAL A 135 40.27 -11.30 -8.16
C VAL A 135 41.37 -11.84 -7.25
N LEU A 136 41.02 -12.64 -6.24
CA LEU A 136 41.97 -13.22 -5.28
C LEU A 136 42.66 -14.49 -5.77
N SER A 137 42.05 -15.25 -6.69
CA SER A 137 42.66 -16.47 -7.25
C SER A 137 43.86 -16.19 -8.14
N ARG A 138 43.87 -15.06 -8.86
CA ARG A 138 45.00 -14.65 -9.71
C ARG A 138 46.32 -14.44 -8.96
N PRO A 139 46.39 -13.66 -7.86
CA PRO A 139 47.63 -13.50 -7.11
C PRO A 139 48.03 -14.78 -6.36
N PHE A 140 47.09 -15.57 -5.85
CA PHE A 140 47.40 -16.83 -5.17
C PHE A 140 48.02 -17.88 -6.09
N GLN A 141 47.62 -17.97 -7.36
CA GLN A 141 48.31 -18.80 -8.36
C GLN A 141 49.73 -18.33 -8.63
N SER A 142 49.96 -17.02 -8.66
CA SER A 142 51.31 -16.46 -8.82
C SER A 142 52.21 -16.78 -7.63
N ILE A 143 51.65 -16.82 -6.42
CA ILE A 143 52.36 -17.14 -5.18
C ILE A 143 52.60 -18.66 -5.07
N SER A 144 51.63 -19.51 -5.39
CA SER A 144 51.81 -20.97 -5.34
C SER A 144 52.82 -21.46 -6.38
N ASN A 145 52.84 -20.85 -7.58
CA ASN A 145 53.85 -21.17 -8.59
C ASN A 145 55.26 -20.66 -8.20
N ALA A 146 55.34 -19.59 -7.40
CA ALA A 146 56.61 -19.06 -6.88
C ALA A 146 57.11 -19.79 -5.62
N LEU A 147 56.21 -20.46 -4.87
CA LEU A 147 56.50 -21.25 -3.67
C LEU A 147 56.50 -22.77 -3.91
N GLY A 148 56.40 -23.21 -5.18
CA GLY A 148 56.33 -24.62 -5.55
C GLY A 148 57.52 -25.46 -5.08
N HIS A 149 57.35 -26.04 -3.88
CA HIS A 149 57.36 -27.49 -3.68
C HIS A 149 55.91 -27.98 -3.57
#